data_AF-A0A923J2A9-F1
#
_entry.id   AF-A0A923J2A9-F1
#
_cell.length_a   1.000
_cell.length_b   1.000
_cell.length_c   1.000
_cell.angle_alpha   90.00
_cell.angle_beta   90.00
_cell.angle_gamma   90.00
#
_symmetry.space_group_name_H-M   'P 1'
#
loop_
_entity.id
_entity.type
_entity.pdbx_description
1 polymer ?
#
loop_
_entity_poly.entity_id
_entity_poly.type
_entity_poly.pdbx_seq_one_letter_code
_entity_poly.pdbx_strand_id
1 'polypeptide(L)'
;MKKRTKNLTLAAVIASMYAVITIFLTYSMSYQASQFRVAEALTILPFFTPTGIYGLFVGCIIANILSPVGPLDVIFGSLATLIGALMTYYIGKSNLRFKKYIAPLPPVIINAIVIGFLLYYTAKWPLFITMLQVGLGELLSCYGLGLPLLLVIEKNKELQEIF
;
A
#
# COMPACT_ATOMS: atom_id res chain seq x y z
N MET A 1 -16.29 -7.43 -22.70
CA MET A 1 -15.43 -6.21 -22.64
C MET A 1 -14.04 -6.53 -23.20
N LYS A 2 -13.38 -5.62 -23.91
CA LYS A 2 -11.97 -5.80 -24.32
C LYS A 2 -11.10 -5.89 -23.04
N LYS A 3 -10.06 -6.75 -23.01
CA LYS A 3 -9.16 -6.91 -21.84
C LYS A 3 -8.62 -5.57 -21.30
N ARG A 4 -8.35 -4.60 -22.18
CA ARG A 4 -7.92 -3.25 -21.81
C ARG A 4 -8.94 -2.47 -20.97
N THR A 5 -10.23 -2.53 -21.32
CA THR A 5 -11.26 -1.81 -20.57
C THR A 5 -11.46 -2.41 -19.18
N LYS A 6 -11.47 -3.75 -19.06
CA LYS A 6 -11.56 -4.43 -17.74
C LYS A 6 -10.41 -4.00 -16.81
N ASN A 7 -9.17 -4.01 -17.30
CA ASN A 7 -8.01 -3.65 -16.48
C ASN A 7 -8.01 -2.18 -16.09
N LEU A 8 -8.43 -1.28 -16.98
CA LEU A 8 -8.54 0.14 -16.64
C LEU A 8 -9.59 0.38 -15.55
N THR A 9 -10.76 -0.27 -15.65
CA THR A 9 -11.80 -0.19 -14.63
C THR A 9 -11.31 -0.76 -13.30
N LEU A 10 -10.62 -1.89 -13.31
CA LEU A 10 -10.08 -2.49 -12.08
C LEU A 10 -9.05 -1.57 -11.41
N ALA A 11 -8.12 -1.00 -12.19
CA ALA A 11 -7.14 -0.04 -11.66
C ALA A 11 -7.84 1.18 -11.05
N ALA A 12 -8.87 1.72 -11.72
CA ALA A 12 -9.65 2.85 -11.22
C ALA A 12 -10.39 2.54 -9.91
N VAL A 13 -10.95 1.33 -9.78
CA VAL A 13 -11.60 0.87 -8.55
C VAL A 13 -10.59 0.70 -7.41
N ILE A 14 -9.42 0.13 -7.67
CA ILE A 14 -8.36 0.00 -6.65
C ILE A 14 -7.87 1.39 -6.22
N ALA A 15 -7.65 2.30 -7.17
CA ALA A 15 -7.23 3.67 -6.90
C ALA A 15 -8.28 4.43 -6.06
N SER A 16 -9.57 4.30 -6.41
CA SER A 16 -10.64 4.96 -5.66
C SER A 16 -10.80 4.37 -4.25
N MET A 17 -10.70 3.05 -4.09
CA MET A 17 -10.71 2.41 -2.77
C MET A 17 -9.55 2.91 -1.91
N TYR A 18 -8.33 2.91 -2.45
CA TYR A 18 -7.16 3.39 -1.72
C TYR A 18 -7.33 4.86 -1.30
N ALA A 19 -7.75 5.72 -2.22
CA ALA A 19 -7.96 7.15 -1.96
C ALA A 19 -9.05 7.38 -0.91
N VAL A 20 -10.22 6.72 -1.04
CA VAL A 20 -11.34 6.89 -0.11
C VAL A 20 -10.97 6.41 1.29
N ILE A 21 -10.33 5.24 1.40
CA ILE A 21 -9.89 4.71 2.70
C ILE A 21 -8.91 5.70 3.35
N THR A 22 -7.93 6.20 2.59
CA THR A 22 -6.90 7.10 3.13
C THR A 22 -7.46 8.48 3.53
N ILE A 23 -8.30 9.08 2.67
CA ILE A 23 -8.80 10.45 2.83
C ILE A 23 -10.00 10.52 3.80
N PHE A 24 -10.92 9.57 3.75
CA PHE A 24 -12.15 9.66 4.56
C PHE A 24 -12.09 8.81 5.82
N LEU A 25 -11.49 7.62 5.72
CA LEU A 25 -11.53 6.67 6.83
C LEU A 25 -10.36 6.86 7.79
N THR A 26 -9.18 7.21 7.28
CA THR A 26 -7.96 7.24 8.08
C THR A 26 -7.23 8.58 8.08
N TYR A 27 -7.85 9.68 7.64
CA TYR A 27 -7.17 11.00 7.63
C TYR A 27 -6.57 11.39 8.97
N SER A 28 -7.31 11.17 10.07
CA SER A 28 -6.83 11.47 11.42
C SER A 28 -5.70 10.53 11.87
N MET A 29 -5.66 9.27 11.43
CA MET A 29 -4.70 8.26 11.88
C MET A 29 -3.50 8.08 10.94
N SER A 30 -3.63 8.47 9.66
CA SER A 30 -2.62 8.25 8.61
C SER A 30 -1.50 9.28 8.67
N TYR A 31 -1.74 10.43 9.31
CA TYR A 31 -0.77 11.54 9.40
C TYR A 31 -0.29 11.81 10.83
N GLN A 32 -0.63 10.93 11.78
CA GLN A 32 -0.13 10.99 13.16
C GLN A 32 1.20 10.23 13.33
N ALA A 33 1.83 10.35 14.50
CA ALA A 33 3.11 9.71 14.82
C ALA A 33 3.15 8.19 14.53
N SER A 34 2.03 7.48 14.71
CA SER A 34 1.95 6.04 14.44
C SER A 34 1.54 5.66 13.00
N GLN A 35 1.29 6.64 12.13
CA GLN A 35 0.79 6.53 10.74
C GLN A 35 0.12 5.20 10.39
N PHE A 36 -1.10 4.99 10.86
CA PHE A 36 -1.86 3.78 10.54
C PHE A 36 -2.60 3.96 9.21
N ARG A 37 -2.01 3.50 8.11
CA ARG A 37 -2.60 3.59 6.76
C ARG A 37 -3.29 2.28 6.39
N VAL A 38 -4.57 2.16 6.72
CA VAL A 38 -5.42 0.99 6.39
C VAL A 38 -5.40 0.66 4.90
N ALA A 39 -5.26 1.67 4.04
CA ALA A 39 -5.21 1.50 2.59
C ALA A 39 -4.00 0.66 2.12
N GLU A 40 -2.93 0.57 2.91
CA GLU A 40 -1.77 -0.27 2.60
C GLU A 40 -2.09 -1.77 2.68
N ALA A 41 -3.20 -2.17 3.29
CA ALA A 41 -3.72 -3.53 3.18
C ALA A 41 -3.99 -3.93 1.70
N LEU A 42 -4.28 -2.96 0.83
CA LEU A 42 -4.50 -3.19 -0.61
C LEU A 42 -3.19 -3.45 -1.37
N THR A 43 -2.01 -3.25 -0.77
CA THR A 43 -0.70 -3.55 -1.39
C THR A 43 -0.49 -5.04 -1.67
N ILE A 44 -1.33 -5.90 -1.10
CA ILE A 44 -1.37 -7.32 -1.43
C ILE A 44 -2.01 -7.60 -2.80
N LEU A 45 -2.82 -6.70 -3.37
CA LEU A 45 -3.49 -6.91 -4.65
C LEU A 45 -2.52 -7.15 -5.84
N PRO A 46 -1.38 -6.43 -5.93
CA PRO A 46 -0.28 -6.76 -6.83
C PRO A 46 0.18 -8.21 -6.79
N PHE A 47 -0.03 -8.96 -5.71
CA PHE A 47 0.32 -10.38 -5.64
C PHE A 47 -0.43 -11.22 -6.68
N PHE A 48 -1.67 -10.83 -7.00
CA PHE A 48 -2.54 -11.53 -7.95
C PHE A 48 -2.48 -10.91 -9.35
N THR A 49 -2.40 -9.57 -9.43
CA THR A 49 -2.59 -8.86 -10.69
C THR A 49 -1.64 -7.68 -10.88
N PRO A 50 -1.00 -7.51 -12.06
CA PRO A 50 -0.15 -6.35 -12.32
C PRO A 50 -0.94 -5.04 -12.34
N THR A 51 -2.25 -5.11 -12.57
CA THR A 51 -3.17 -3.96 -12.55
C THR A 51 -3.20 -3.27 -11.19
N GLY A 52 -2.98 -4.03 -10.10
CA GLY A 52 -2.98 -3.50 -8.73
C GLY A 52 -1.86 -2.50 -8.50
N ILE A 53 -0.72 -2.66 -9.18
CA ILE A 53 0.43 -1.75 -9.07
C ILE A 53 0.02 -0.34 -9.52
N TYR A 54 -0.63 -0.24 -10.69
CA TYR A 54 -1.07 1.04 -11.24
C TYR A 54 -2.20 1.66 -10.42
N GLY A 55 -3.15 0.84 -9.95
CA GLY A 55 -4.25 1.32 -9.10
C GLY A 55 -3.75 1.91 -7.78
N LEU A 56 -2.84 1.22 -7.10
CA LEU A 56 -2.26 1.68 -5.84
C LEU A 56 -1.42 2.94 -6.02
N PHE A 57 -0.60 3.00 -7.07
CA PHE A 57 0.23 4.18 -7.35
C PHE A 57 -0.62 5.44 -7.57
N VAL A 58 -1.64 5.34 -8.42
CA VAL A 58 -2.55 6.47 -8.69
C VAL A 58 -3.38 6.80 -7.45
N GLY A 59 -3.86 5.80 -6.72
CA GLY A 59 -4.58 5.99 -5.46
C GLY A 59 -3.74 6.71 -4.41
N CYS A 60 -2.46 6.36 -4.29
CA CYS A 60 -1.51 6.99 -3.37
C CYS A 60 -1.23 8.45 -3.75
N ILE A 61 -1.06 8.74 -5.03
CA ILE A 61 -0.94 10.13 -5.51
C ILE A 61 -2.18 10.94 -5.10
N ILE A 62 -3.38 10.43 -5.40
CA ILE A 62 -4.64 11.13 -5.10
C ILE A 62 -4.79 11.35 -3.59
N ALA A 63 -4.52 10.33 -2.79
CA ALA A 63 -4.57 10.43 -1.33
C ALA A 63 -3.59 11.47 -0.79
N ASN A 64 -2.35 11.45 -1.28
CA ASN A 64 -1.30 12.31 -0.76
C ASN A 64 -1.36 13.74 -1.27
N ILE A 65 -2.12 14.05 -2.34
CA ILE A 65 -2.38 15.45 -2.74
C ILE A 65 -3.07 16.22 -1.60
N LEU A 66 -3.87 15.52 -0.78
CA LEU A 66 -4.54 16.09 0.39
C LEU A 66 -3.73 15.92 1.69
N SER A 67 -2.49 15.43 1.60
CA SER A 67 -1.62 15.22 2.76
C SER A 67 -1.15 16.55 3.36
N PRO A 68 -1.22 16.72 4.70
CA PRO A 68 -0.69 17.90 5.39
C PRO A 68 0.83 18.00 5.34
N VAL A 69 1.55 16.93 4.98
CA VAL A 69 3.02 16.90 4.86
C VAL A 69 3.50 17.61 3.59
N GLY A 70 2.59 17.82 2.62
CA GLY A 70 2.85 18.58 1.40
C GLY A 70 3.40 17.74 0.22
N PRO A 71 3.91 18.39 -0.84
CA PRO A 71 4.22 17.74 -2.12
C PRO A 71 5.28 16.63 -2.05
N LEU A 72 6.15 16.67 -1.04
CA LEU A 72 7.16 15.64 -0.84
C LEU A 72 6.53 14.28 -0.49
N ASP A 73 5.40 14.27 0.23
CA ASP A 73 4.68 13.03 0.56
C ASP A 73 3.98 12.43 -0.68
N VAL A 74 3.54 13.27 -1.62
CA VAL A 74 3.01 12.81 -2.91
C VAL A 74 4.08 12.06 -3.68
N ILE A 75 5.29 12.61 -3.76
CA ILE A 75 6.38 12.04 -4.55
C ILE A 75 6.95 10.81 -3.84
N PHE A 76 7.44 10.97 -2.62
CA PHE A 76 8.12 9.89 -1.90
C PHE A 76 7.18 8.81 -1.41
N GLY A 77 5.95 9.16 -0.98
CA GLY A 77 4.95 8.18 -0.58
C GLY A 77 4.48 7.33 -1.77
N SER A 78 4.15 7.94 -2.90
CA SER A 78 3.73 7.19 -4.08
C SER A 78 4.86 6.31 -4.64
N LEU A 79 6.10 6.78 -4.61
CA LEU A 79 7.27 5.97 -5.00
C LEU A 79 7.49 4.80 -4.03
N ALA A 80 7.36 5.02 -2.73
CA ALA A 80 7.46 3.95 -1.73
C ALA A 80 6.41 2.86 -1.97
N THR A 81 5.14 3.24 -2.12
CA THR A 81 4.05 2.31 -2.43
C THR A 81 4.27 1.62 -3.78
N LEU A 82 4.80 2.30 -4.79
CA LEU A 82 5.10 1.71 -6.11
C LEU A 82 6.17 0.61 -6.01
N ILE A 83 7.27 0.89 -5.31
CA ILE A 83 8.35 -0.08 -5.12
C ILE A 83 7.83 -1.26 -4.29
N GLY A 84 7.06 -1.00 -3.23
CA GLY A 84 6.39 -2.04 -2.44
C GLY A 84 5.51 -2.94 -3.31
N ALA A 85 4.62 -2.35 -4.09
CA ALA A 85 3.71 -3.05 -4.99
C ALA A 85 4.44 -3.88 -6.06
N LEU A 86 5.52 -3.36 -6.65
CA LEU A 86 6.36 -4.10 -7.59
C LEU A 86 6.99 -5.33 -6.93
N MET A 87 7.58 -5.16 -5.75
CA MET A 87 8.19 -6.26 -5.01
C MET A 87 7.15 -7.32 -4.64
N THR A 88 5.97 -6.91 -4.18
CA THR A 88 4.85 -7.82 -3.88
C THR A 88 4.39 -8.61 -5.10
N TYR A 89 4.31 -7.98 -6.28
CA TYR A 89 4.01 -8.67 -7.54
C TYR A 89 5.07 -9.72 -7.91
N TYR A 90 6.36 -9.36 -7.82
CA TYR A 90 7.44 -10.32 -8.10
C TYR A 90 7.48 -11.47 -7.10
N ILE A 91 7.19 -11.22 -5.82
CA ILE A 91 7.06 -12.27 -4.80
C ILE A 91 5.89 -13.21 -5.12
N GLY A 92 4.76 -12.67 -5.59
CA GLY A 92 3.61 -13.47 -6.03
C GLY A 92 3.94 -14.44 -7.17
N LYS A 93 4.73 -13.95 -8.15
CA LYS A 93 5.21 -14.73 -9.30
C LYS A 93 6.32 -15.73 -8.95
N SER A 94 7.00 -15.58 -7.81
CA SER A 94 8.10 -16.44 -7.40
C SER A 94 7.63 -17.81 -6.86
N ASN A 95 8.53 -18.80 -6.89
CA ASN A 95 8.34 -20.16 -6.35
C ASN A 95 8.68 -20.29 -4.85
N LEU A 96 8.69 -19.18 -4.12
CA LEU A 96 8.96 -19.15 -2.68
C LEU A 96 7.87 -19.90 -1.88
N ARG A 97 8.29 -20.83 -1.01
CA ARG A 97 7.40 -21.62 -0.13
C ARG A 97 6.53 -20.76 0.79
N PHE A 98 7.05 -19.63 1.27
CA PHE A 98 6.38 -18.73 2.22
C PHE A 98 5.98 -17.38 1.60
N LYS A 99 5.80 -17.32 0.27
CA LYS A 99 5.55 -16.06 -0.45
C LYS A 99 4.39 -15.21 0.10
N LYS A 100 3.37 -15.85 0.67
CA LYS A 100 2.20 -15.17 1.26
C LYS A 100 2.57 -14.30 2.47
N TYR A 101 3.48 -14.79 3.31
CA TYR A 101 3.95 -14.06 4.50
C TYR A 101 5.04 -13.07 4.17
N ILE A 102 5.72 -13.24 3.04
CA ILE A 102 6.78 -12.34 2.58
C ILE A 102 6.18 -11.19 1.74
N ALA A 103 5.05 -11.41 1.05
CA ALA A 103 4.41 -10.42 0.19
C ALA A 103 4.09 -9.06 0.85
N PRO A 104 3.66 -8.98 2.13
CA PRO A 104 3.42 -7.70 2.80
C PRO A 104 4.68 -7.08 3.42
N LEU A 105 5.82 -7.78 3.45
CA LEU A 105 7.06 -7.30 4.07
C LEU A 105 7.69 -6.11 3.32
N PRO A 106 7.82 -6.12 1.97
CA PRO A 106 8.42 -4.99 1.26
C PRO A 106 7.68 -3.67 1.47
N PRO A 107 6.33 -3.58 1.34
CA PRO A 107 5.60 -2.36 1.65
C PRO A 107 5.92 -1.81 3.04
N VAL A 108 5.92 -2.68 4.07
CA VAL A 108 6.21 -2.29 5.45
C VAL A 108 7.61 -1.68 5.60
N ILE A 109 8.64 -2.36 5.08
CA ILE A 109 10.03 -1.90 5.23
C ILE A 109 10.25 -0.60 4.44
N ILE A 110 9.74 -0.53 3.21
CA ILE A 110 9.95 0.62 2.34
C ILE A 110 9.24 1.85 2.91
N ASN A 111 7.97 1.71 3.32
CA ASN A 111 7.21 2.82 3.91
C ASN A 111 7.83 3.25 5.25
N ALA A 112 8.25 2.32 6.11
CA ALA A 112 8.91 2.65 7.37
C ALA A 112 10.16 3.50 7.16
N ILE A 113 11.01 3.14 6.18
CA ILE A 113 12.24 3.87 5.88
C ILE A 113 11.91 5.22 5.22
N VAL A 114 11.18 5.20 4.10
CA VAL A 114 10.94 6.40 3.27
C VAL A 114 10.14 7.44 4.04
N ILE A 115 9.04 7.05 4.65
CA ILE A 115 8.19 7.98 5.39
C ILE A 115 8.83 8.38 6.73
N GLY A 116 9.56 7.46 7.38
CA GLY A 116 10.36 7.79 8.56
C GLY A 116 11.38 8.90 8.29
N PHE A 117 12.10 8.81 7.16
CA PHE A 117 13.02 9.87 6.71
C PHE A 117 12.29 11.16 6.32
N LEU A 118 11.13 11.06 5.66
CA LEU A 118 10.32 12.21 5.29
C LEU A 118 9.87 13.02 6.52
N LEU A 119 9.40 12.33 7.57
CA LEU A 119 9.00 12.96 8.83
C LEU A 119 10.18 13.55 9.61
N TYR A 120 11.35 12.88 9.58
CA TYR A 120 12.57 13.43 10.14
C TYR A 120 12.96 14.75 9.45
N TYR A 121 12.87 14.80 8.12
CA TYR A 121 13.25 15.98 7.35
C TYR A 121 12.24 17.13 7.51
N THR A 122 10.94 16.83 7.48
CA THR A 122 9.88 17.86 7.49
C THR A 122 9.51 18.31 8.90
N ALA A 123 9.36 17.40 9.85
CA ALA A 123 8.89 17.67 11.21
C ALA A 123 9.99 17.60 12.28
N LYS A 124 11.23 17.26 11.93
CA LYS A 124 12.38 17.10 12.85
C LYS A 124 12.15 16.11 13.99
N TRP A 125 11.28 15.13 13.77
CA TRP A 125 10.99 14.08 14.75
C TRP A 125 12.13 13.05 14.83
N PRO A 126 12.33 12.37 15.98
CA PRO A 126 13.41 11.40 16.14
C PRO A 126 13.28 10.20 15.18
N LEU A 127 14.24 10.10 14.25
CA LEU A 127 14.23 9.16 13.11
C LEU A 127 13.91 7.71 13.50
N PHE A 128 14.62 7.15 14.49
CA PHE A 128 14.43 5.76 14.87
C PHE A 128 13.05 5.50 15.47
N ILE A 129 12.53 6.45 16.25
CA ILE A 129 11.21 6.32 16.88
C ILE A 129 10.11 6.42 15.82
N THR A 130 10.23 7.36 14.87
CA THR A 130 9.25 7.50 13.78
C THR A 130 9.27 6.31 12.84
N MET A 131 10.44 5.79 12.47
CA MET A 131 10.55 4.58 11.65
C MET A 131 9.90 3.37 12.33
N LEU A 132 10.11 3.21 13.64
CA LEU A 132 9.47 2.12 14.39
C LEU A 132 7.95 2.30 14.47
N GLN A 133 7.47 3.51 14.72
CA GLN A 133 6.05 3.81 14.81
C GLN A 133 5.32 3.61 13.47
N VAL A 134 5.87 4.15 12.38
CA VAL A 134 5.36 3.93 11.01
C VAL A 134 5.44 2.45 10.66
N GLY A 135 6.58 1.80 10.92
CA GLY A 135 6.76 0.38 10.65
C GLY A 135 5.75 -0.50 11.39
N LEU A 136 5.40 -0.17 12.64
CA LEU A 136 4.36 -0.87 13.39
C LEU A 136 2.97 -0.64 12.80
N GLY A 137 2.63 0.60 12.42
CA GLY A 137 1.35 0.91 11.78
C GLY A 137 1.18 0.20 10.44
N GLU A 138 2.23 0.18 9.63
CA GLU A 138 2.31 -0.55 8.36
C GLU A 138 2.23 -2.06 8.57
N LEU A 139 2.92 -2.61 9.58
CA LEU A 139 2.87 -4.03 9.90
C LEU A 139 1.44 -4.43 10.27
N LEU A 140 0.76 -3.67 11.13
CA LEU A 140 -0.63 -3.92 11.49
C LEU A 140 -1.57 -3.80 10.28
N SER A 141 -1.34 -2.86 9.37
CA SER A 141 -2.17 -2.69 8.16
C SER A 141 -1.95 -3.83 7.17
N CYS A 142 -0.69 -4.10 6.81
CA CYS A 142 -0.30 -5.08 5.80
C CYS A 142 -0.46 -6.53 6.29
N TYR A 143 -0.04 -6.85 7.52
CA TYR A 143 -0.19 -8.20 8.08
C TYR A 143 -1.53 -8.40 8.76
N GLY A 144 -2.05 -7.41 9.49
CA GLY A 144 -3.31 -7.56 10.21
C GLY A 144 -4.53 -7.56 9.28
N LEU A 145 -4.54 -6.73 8.23
CA LEU A 145 -5.66 -6.65 7.28
C LEU A 145 -5.32 -7.23 5.91
N GLY A 146 -4.10 -7.00 5.41
CA GLY A 146 -3.68 -7.49 4.09
C GLY A 146 -3.57 -9.02 3.99
N LEU A 147 -3.08 -9.72 5.04
CA LEU A 147 -3.03 -11.19 5.01
C LEU A 147 -4.41 -11.85 5.00
N PRO A 148 -5.37 -11.47 5.87
CA PRO A 148 -6.74 -11.97 5.75
C PRO A 148 -7.34 -11.72 4.37
N LEU A 149 -7.13 -10.52 3.81
CA LEU A 149 -7.59 -10.18 2.47
C LEU A 149 -6.98 -11.11 1.41
N LEU A 150 -5.67 -11.37 1.48
CA LEU A 150 -4.97 -12.30 0.60
C LEU A 150 -5.56 -13.71 0.69
N LEU A 151 -5.81 -14.22 1.91
CA LEU A 151 -6.38 -15.55 2.13
C LEU A 151 -7.82 -15.67 1.61
N VAL A 152 -8.62 -14.62 1.75
CA VAL A 152 -10.00 -14.57 1.24
C VAL A 152 -10.01 -14.60 -0.29
N ILE A 153 -9.17 -13.79 -0.93
CA ILE A 153 -9.04 -13.76 -2.40
C ILE A 153 -8.54 -15.11 -2.91
N GLU A 154 -7.55 -15.72 -2.26
CA GLU A 154 -7.00 -17.01 -2.69
C GLU A 154 -8.01 -18.17 -2.58
N LYS A 155 -8.90 -18.14 -1.59
CA LYS A 155 -9.93 -19.16 -1.42
C LYS A 155 -11.09 -19.02 -2.41
N ASN A 156 -11.33 -17.82 -2.93
CA ASN A 156 -12.48 -17.54 -3.78
C ASN A 156 -12.07 -17.43 -5.27
N LYS A 157 -12.44 -18.45 -6.05
CA LYS A 157 -12.13 -18.54 -7.49
C LYS A 157 -12.66 -17.35 -8.28
N GLU A 158 -13.83 -16.81 -7.92
CA GLU A 158 -14.41 -15.65 -8.62
C GLU A 158 -13.55 -14.40 -8.42
N LEU A 159 -13.02 -14.20 -7.20
CA LEU A 159 -12.12 -13.09 -6.91
C LEU A 159 -10.77 -13.24 -7.63
N GLN A 160 -10.26 -14.47 -7.76
CA GLN A 160 -9.04 -14.74 -8.54
C GLN A 160 -9.22 -14.51 -10.05
N GLU A 161 -10.44 -14.62 -10.58
CA GLU A 161 -10.71 -14.28 -11.99
C GLU A 161 -10.83 -12.77 -12.22
N ILE A 162 -11.10 -12.01 -11.15
CA ILE A 162 -11.18 -10.55 -11.18
C ILE A 162 -9.78 -9.94 -11.07
N PHE A 163 -8.98 -10.39 -10.11
CA PHE A 163 -7.62 -9.92 -9.85
C PHE A 163 -6.60 -10.81 -10.58
#